data_AF-A0A7K5QE20-F1
#
_entry.id   AF-A0A7K5QE20-F1
#
_cell.length_a   1.000
_cell.length_b   1.000
_cell.length_c   1.000
_cell.angle_alpha   90.00
_cell.angle_beta   90.00
_cell.angle_gamma   90.00
#
_symmetry.space_group_name_H-M   'P 1'
#
loop_
_entity.id
_entity.type
_entity.pdbx_description
1 polymer ?
#
loop_
_entity_poly.entity_id
_entity_poly.type
_entity_poly.pdbx_seq_one_letter_code
_entity_poly.pdbx_strand_id
1 'polypeptide(L)'
;VSICRTTTPSACMRIISPREFVDVVVMKQYEDGTMLSAATNVEHPLCPPQPNFVRGFNYPCGCFCIPVPGEPDRTELLTFFQTDLGGYLPQTVVDSFFPSSISGFYSNLTKAVKALKA
;
A
#
# COMPACT_ATOMS: atom_id res chain seq x y z
N VAL A 1 1.90 15.50 7.59
CA VAL A 1 1.68 14.19 8.25
C VAL A 1 0.19 14.02 8.44
N SER A 2 -0.36 12.86 8.10
CA SER A 2 -1.78 12.52 8.26
C SER A 2 -1.92 11.13 8.85
N ILE A 3 -3.11 10.81 9.36
CA ILE A 3 -3.46 9.45 9.79
C ILE A 3 -4.49 8.92 8.81
N CYS A 4 -4.23 7.75 8.24
CA CYS A 4 -5.07 7.12 7.24
C CYS A 4 -5.60 5.79 7.77
N ARG A 5 -6.90 5.55 7.60
CA ARG A 5 -7.49 4.22 7.76
C ARG A 5 -7.68 3.61 6.38
N THR A 6 -7.04 2.48 6.13
CA THR A 6 -7.14 1.73 4.87
C THR A 6 -7.90 0.44 5.11
N THR A 7 -8.91 0.15 4.30
CA THR A 7 -9.63 -1.15 4.33
C THR A 7 -9.36 -1.93 3.07
N THR A 8 -9.09 -3.23 3.18
CA THR A 8 -8.93 -4.12 2.04
C THR A 8 -10.06 -5.14 1.97
N PRO A 9 -10.52 -5.49 0.76
CA PRO A 9 -11.51 -6.55 0.58
C PRO A 9 -10.88 -7.93 0.86
N SER A 10 -11.71 -8.96 0.85
CA SER A 10 -11.21 -10.33 0.91
C SER A 10 -10.33 -10.67 -0.31
N ALA A 11 -9.29 -11.47 -0.09
CA ALA A 11 -8.36 -11.94 -1.12
C ALA A 11 -8.14 -13.46 -1.06
N CYS A 12 -7.38 -14.00 -2.02
CA CYS A 12 -7.02 -15.43 -2.10
C CYS A 12 -8.24 -16.34 -1.96
N MET A 13 -9.25 -16.18 -2.82
CA MET A 13 -10.50 -16.96 -2.78
C MET A 13 -11.20 -16.94 -1.40
N ARG A 14 -11.17 -15.78 -0.73
CA ARG A 14 -11.74 -15.52 0.61
C ARG A 14 -11.02 -16.22 1.77
N ILE A 15 -9.87 -16.87 1.54
CA ILE A 15 -9.00 -17.36 2.61
C ILE A 15 -8.50 -16.17 3.47
N ILE A 16 -8.19 -15.06 2.80
CA ILE A 16 -7.89 -13.79 3.43
C ILE A 16 -9.22 -13.00 3.51
N SER A 17 -9.89 -13.01 4.66
CA SER A 17 -10.95 -12.04 5.06
C SER A 17 -10.62 -10.54 4.85
N PRO A 18 -11.54 -9.59 5.08
CA PRO A 18 -11.21 -8.16 5.04
C PRO A 18 -10.19 -7.74 6.12
N ARG A 19 -9.25 -6.84 5.77
CA ARG A 19 -8.34 -6.20 6.74
C ARG A 19 -8.59 -4.71 6.85
N GLU A 20 -8.25 -4.15 8.00
CA GLU A 20 -8.05 -2.72 8.16
C GLU A 20 -6.63 -2.41 8.65
N PHE A 21 -6.13 -1.25 8.25
CA PHE A 21 -4.82 -0.70 8.63
C PHE A 21 -5.01 0.73 9.09
N VAL A 22 -4.26 1.16 10.11
CA VAL A 22 -4.24 2.53 10.59
C VAL A 22 -2.80 2.98 10.57
N ASP A 23 -2.50 3.91 9.67
CA ASP A 23 -1.13 4.31 9.37
C ASP A 23 -0.94 5.81 9.53
N VAL A 24 0.18 6.22 10.11
CA VAL A 24 0.68 7.57 9.95
C VAL A 24 1.38 7.66 8.60
N VAL A 25 0.99 8.66 7.80
CA VAL A 25 1.50 8.85 6.44
C VAL A 25 2.19 10.22 6.34
N VAL A 26 3.37 10.23 5.72
CA VAL A 26 4.11 11.44 5.39
C VAL A 26 4.37 11.47 3.89
N MET A 27 4.14 12.64 3.30
CA MET A 27 4.55 12.93 1.93
C MET A 27 5.74 13.88 1.97
N LYS A 28 6.73 13.65 1.11
CA LYS A 28 7.91 14.48 0.97
C LYS A 28 8.29 14.60 -0.50
N GLN A 29 8.65 15.80 -0.93
CA GLN A 29 9.31 16.01 -2.21
C GLN A 29 10.80 16.27 -1.97
N TYR A 30 11.66 15.60 -2.73
CA TYR A 30 13.10 15.78 -2.71
C TYR A 30 13.54 16.78 -3.78
N GLU A 31 14.78 17.27 -3.69
CA GLU A 31 15.33 18.31 -4.58
C GLU A 31 15.42 17.85 -6.04
N ASP A 32 15.62 16.56 -6.27
CA ASP A 32 15.64 15.92 -7.60
C ASP A 32 14.24 15.77 -8.22
N GLY A 33 13.19 16.22 -7.52
CA GLY A 33 11.80 16.09 -7.92
C GLY A 33 11.14 14.78 -7.49
N THR A 34 11.87 13.85 -6.87
CA THR A 34 11.32 12.59 -6.35
C THR A 34 10.23 12.87 -5.32
N MET A 35 9.06 12.26 -5.49
CA MET A 35 7.98 12.31 -4.51
C MET A 35 7.92 11.01 -3.72
N LEU A 36 7.99 11.11 -2.40
CA LEU A 36 7.82 10.00 -1.46
C LEU A 36 6.46 10.10 -0.78
N SER A 37 5.78 8.97 -0.71
CA SER A 37 4.76 8.69 0.31
C SER A 37 5.29 7.58 1.20
N ALA A 38 5.55 7.85 2.48
CA ALA A 38 5.98 6.87 3.46
C ALA A 38 4.92 6.69 4.53
N ALA A 39 4.75 5.45 4.99
CA ALA A 39 3.76 5.11 6.00
C ALA A 39 4.31 4.09 7.00
N THR A 40 3.78 4.12 8.22
CA THR A 40 3.93 3.05 9.21
C THR A 40 2.69 3.03 10.10
N ASN A 41 2.39 1.88 10.70
CA ASN A 41 1.24 1.70 11.57
C ASN A 41 1.31 2.61 12.79
N VAL A 42 0.14 3.00 13.28
CA VAL A 42 -0.03 3.79 14.50
C VAL A 42 -1.33 3.40 15.19
N GLU A 43 -1.34 3.40 16.52
CA GLU A 43 -2.58 3.34 17.29
C GLU A 43 -3.22 4.73 17.35
N HIS A 44 -4.51 4.81 17.04
CA HIS A 44 -5.25 6.07 17.10
C HIS A 44 -6.54 5.89 17.91
N PRO A 45 -6.76 6.68 19.00
CA PRO A 45 -7.92 6.51 19.88
C PRO A 45 -9.28 6.62 19.17
N LEU A 46 -9.36 7.44 18.11
CA LEU A 46 -10.60 7.59 17.32
C LEU A 46 -10.76 6.53 16.23
N CYS A 47 -9.83 5.58 16.12
CA CYS A 47 -9.88 4.50 15.14
C CYS A 47 -9.62 3.12 15.79
N PRO A 48 -10.47 2.72 16.77
CA PRO A 48 -10.35 1.40 17.40
C PRO A 48 -10.64 0.28 16.40
N PRO A 49 -10.19 -0.96 16.67
CA PRO A 49 -10.51 -2.14 15.86
C PRO A 49 -12.01 -2.25 15.56
N GLN A 50 -12.37 -2.39 14.29
CA GLN A 50 -13.76 -2.49 13.87
C GLN A 50 -14.21 -3.95 13.71
N PRO A 51 -15.49 -4.26 14.02
CA PRO A 51 -16.02 -5.59 13.75
C PRO A 51 -15.93 -5.93 12.27
N ASN A 52 -15.79 -7.23 11.96
CA ASN A 52 -15.66 -7.79 10.60
C ASN A 52 -14.35 -7.48 9.86
N PHE A 53 -13.41 -6.75 10.49
CA PHE A 53 -12.06 -6.56 9.97
C PHE A 53 -11.04 -7.21 10.91
N VAL A 54 -10.02 -7.83 10.31
CA VAL A 54 -8.78 -8.14 11.03
C VAL A 54 -7.90 -6.89 10.99
N ARG A 55 -7.44 -6.40 12.14
CA ARG A 55 -6.45 -5.31 12.20
C ARG A 55 -5.11 -5.87 11.73
N GLY A 56 -4.63 -5.38 10.58
CA GLY A 56 -3.26 -5.59 10.14
C GLY A 56 -2.37 -4.40 10.49
N PHE A 57 -1.08 -4.58 10.32
CA PHE A 57 -0.05 -3.58 10.63
C PHE A 57 0.86 -3.41 9.41
N ASN A 58 0.92 -2.20 8.87
CA ASN A 58 2.00 -1.85 7.95
C ASN A 58 3.21 -1.41 8.77
N TYR A 59 4.34 -2.07 8.61
CA TYR A 59 5.64 -1.54 9.02
C TYR A 59 6.12 -0.50 8.00
N PRO A 60 7.28 0.16 8.19
CA PRO A 60 7.77 1.17 7.26
C PRO A 60 7.65 0.74 5.79
N CYS A 61 6.76 1.42 5.08
CA CYS A 61 6.35 1.07 3.72
C CYS A 61 6.06 2.36 2.93
N GLY A 62 5.72 2.22 1.65
CA GLY A 62 5.36 3.38 0.84
C GLY A 62 5.79 3.28 -0.62
N CYS A 63 5.87 4.44 -1.27
CA CYS A 63 6.30 4.55 -2.65
C CYS A 63 7.16 5.78 -2.94
N PHE A 64 8.08 5.63 -3.88
CA PHE A 64 8.84 6.70 -4.49
C PHE A 64 8.41 6.83 -5.96
N CYS A 65 7.95 8.02 -6.34
CA CYS A 65 7.75 8.43 -7.72
C CYS A 65 8.99 9.24 -8.14
N ILE A 66 9.87 8.63 -8.93
CA ILE A 66 11.19 9.15 -9.30
C ILE A 66 11.14 9.66 -10.74
N PRO A 67 11.47 10.94 -11.00
CA PRO A 67 11.61 11.46 -12.36
C PRO A 67 12.69 10.71 -13.15
N VAL A 68 12.44 10.39 -14.41
CA VAL A 68 13.43 9.74 -15.27
C VAL A 68 14.21 10.81 -16.05
N PRO A 69 15.55 10.91 -15.88
CA PRO A 69 16.35 11.93 -16.57
C PRO A 69 16.20 11.87 -18.10
N GLY A 70 15.85 12.99 -18.71
CA GLY A 70 15.64 13.10 -20.16
C GLY A 70 14.30 12.56 -20.68
N GLU A 71 13.44 12.01 -19.81
CA GLU A 71 12.14 11.45 -20.18
C GLU A 71 11.01 12.08 -19.33
N PRO A 72 10.59 13.34 -19.60
CA PRO A 72 9.64 14.08 -18.75
C PRO A 72 8.25 13.43 -18.67
N ASP A 73 7.89 12.58 -19.64
CA ASP A 73 6.62 11.86 -19.69
C ASP A 73 6.64 10.50 -18.98
N ARG A 74 7.76 10.16 -18.31
CA ARG A 74 7.96 8.90 -17.60
C ARG A 74 8.31 9.10 -16.13
N THR A 75 8.00 8.09 -15.34
CA THR A 75 8.25 8.06 -13.90
C THR A 75 8.63 6.64 -13.53
N GLU A 76 9.74 6.49 -12.82
CA GLU A 76 10.07 5.23 -12.14
C GLU A 76 9.29 5.19 -10.83
N LEU A 77 8.58 4.09 -10.59
CA LEU A 77 7.83 3.88 -9.36
C LEU A 77 8.45 2.72 -8.59
N LEU A 78 8.98 3.01 -7.40
CA LEU A 78 9.43 2.01 -6.45
C LEU A 78 8.43 1.92 -5.31
N THR A 79 8.00 0.71 -4.96
CA THR A 79 7.04 0.49 -3.86
C THR A 79 7.54 -0.57 -2.89
N PHE A 80 7.30 -0.33 -1.60
CA PHE A 80 7.66 -1.23 -0.51
C PHE A 80 6.38 -1.64 0.22
N PHE A 81 6.13 -2.94 0.27
CA PHE A 81 5.00 -3.53 0.98
C PHE A 81 5.57 -4.34 2.14
N GLN A 82 5.48 -3.80 3.35
CA GLN A 82 5.92 -4.47 4.58
C GLN A 82 4.74 -4.60 5.52
N THR A 83 3.86 -5.56 5.21
CA THR A 83 2.55 -5.67 5.85
C THR A 83 2.45 -6.98 6.63
N ASP A 84 2.06 -6.87 7.90
CA ASP A 84 1.49 -7.96 8.66
C ASP A 84 -0.03 -7.94 8.50
N LEU A 85 -0.58 -9.01 7.91
CA LEU A 85 -2.02 -9.15 7.67
C LEU A 85 -2.82 -9.45 8.94
N GLY A 86 -2.14 -9.77 10.05
CA GLY A 86 -2.71 -10.19 11.31
C GLY A 86 -3.52 -11.50 11.22
N GLY A 87 -4.12 -11.86 12.35
CA GLY A 87 -4.98 -13.04 12.46
C GLY A 87 -4.21 -14.37 12.32
N TYR A 88 -4.93 -15.42 11.93
CA TYR A 88 -4.42 -16.79 11.91
C TYR A 88 -4.31 -17.31 10.46
N LEU A 89 -3.35 -16.77 9.70
CA LEU A 89 -3.08 -17.20 8.33
C LEU A 89 -1.88 -18.16 8.27
N PRO A 90 -1.96 -19.24 7.48
CA PRO A 90 -0.77 -20.01 7.13
C PRO A 90 0.23 -19.14 6.35
N GLN A 91 1.51 -19.23 6.66
CA GLN A 91 2.56 -18.42 6.02
C GLN A 91 2.56 -18.58 4.50
N THR A 92 2.31 -19.79 3.99
CA THR A 92 2.24 -20.08 2.55
C THR A 92 1.17 -19.26 1.81
N VAL A 93 0.05 -18.94 2.47
CA VAL A 93 -0.99 -18.08 1.92
C VAL A 93 -0.49 -16.64 1.82
N VAL A 94 0.21 -16.16 2.85
CA VAL A 94 0.80 -14.82 2.90
C VAL A 94 1.87 -14.67 1.82
N ASP A 95 2.78 -15.65 1.70
CA ASP A 95 3.87 -15.67 0.73
C ASP A 95 3.38 -15.70 -0.72
N SER A 96 2.24 -16.35 -0.97
CA SER A 96 1.61 -16.37 -2.30
C SER A 96 0.85 -15.08 -2.62
N PHE A 97 0.30 -14.43 -1.58
CA PHE A 97 -0.55 -13.25 -1.72
C PHE A 97 0.25 -12.01 -2.15
N PHE A 98 1.34 -11.69 -1.44
CA PHE A 98 2.05 -10.42 -1.66
C PHE A 98 2.62 -10.25 -3.07
N PRO A 99 3.32 -11.23 -3.67
CA PRO A 99 3.81 -11.09 -5.05
C PRO A 99 2.67 -10.82 -6.04
N SER A 100 1.56 -11.53 -5.89
CA SER A 100 0.36 -11.37 -6.72
C SER A 100 -0.28 -9.99 -6.53
N SER A 101 -0.35 -9.51 -5.28
CA SER A 101 -0.90 -8.19 -4.94
C SER A 101 -0.04 -7.06 -5.52
N ILE A 102 1.28 -7.16 -5.43
CA ILE A 102 2.21 -6.15 -5.96
C ILE A 102 2.11 -6.09 -7.49
N SER A 103 2.12 -7.24 -8.17
CA SER A 103 1.94 -7.30 -9.63
C SER A 103 0.59 -6.70 -10.05
N GLY A 104 -0.49 -7.03 -9.33
CA GLY A 104 -1.81 -6.45 -9.53
C GLY A 104 -1.85 -4.93 -9.34
N PHE A 105 -1.12 -4.41 -8.34
CA PHE A 105 -1.00 -2.97 -8.08
C PHE A 105 -0.41 -2.24 -9.29
N TYR A 106 0.74 -2.66 -9.82
CA TYR A 106 1.36 -2.02 -11.00
C TYR A 106 0.49 -2.14 -12.25
N SER A 107 -0.17 -3.29 -12.46
CA SER A 107 -1.09 -3.49 -13.58
C SER A 107 -2.28 -2.53 -13.52
N ASN A 108 -2.90 -2.39 -12.35
CA ASN A 108 -4.05 -1.50 -12.15
C ASN A 108 -3.64 -0.02 -12.26
N LEU A 109 -2.50 0.35 -11.68
CA LEU A 109 -1.97 1.71 -11.80
C LEU A 109 -1.71 2.08 -13.26
N THR A 110 -1.10 1.18 -14.04
CA THR A 110 -0.85 1.40 -15.47
C THR A 110 -2.14 1.68 -16.24
N LYS A 111 -3.22 0.94 -15.93
CA LYS A 111 -4.54 1.16 -16.54
C LYS A 111 -5.12 2.53 -16.15
N ALA A 112 -5.04 2.88 -14.87
CA ALA A 112 -5.53 4.16 -14.36
C ALA A 112 -4.80 5.35 -14.99
N VAL A 113 -3.45 5.30 -15.06
CA VAL A 113 -2.65 6.35 -15.68
C VAL A 113 -3.00 6.52 -17.16
N LYS A 114 -3.19 5.41 -17.90
CA LYS A 114 -3.63 5.47 -19.31
C LYS A 114 -5.01 6.09 -19.47
N ALA A 115 -5.94 5.77 -18.55
CA ALA A 115 -7.29 6.32 -18.57
C ALA A 115 -7.33 7.83 -18.23
N LEU A 116 -6.42 8.30 -17.37
CA LEU A 116 -6.32 9.73 -17.01
C LEU A 116 -5.63 10.59 -18.08
N LYS A 117 -4.81 9.98 -18.94
CA LYS A 117 -4.17 10.65 -20.09
C LYS A 117 -5.05 10.69 -21.35
N ALA A 118 -6.15 9.92 -21.38
CA ALA A 118 -7.09 9.87 -22.50
C ALA A 118 -8.06 11.07 -22.45
#